data_AF-B5VME3-F1
#
_entry.id   AF-B5VME3-F1
#
_cell.length_a   1.000
_cell.length_b   1.000
_cell.length_c   1.000
_cell.angle_alpha   90.00
_cell.angle_beta   90.00
_cell.angle_gamma   90.00
#
_symmetry.space_group_name_H-M   'P 1'
#
loop_
_entity.id
_entity.type
_entity.pdbx_description
1 polymer ?
#
loop_
_entity_poly.entity_id
_entity_poly.type
_entity_poly.pdbx_seq_one_letter_code
_entity_poly.pdbx_strand_id
1 'polypeptide(L)'
;MSTAQKAKILQLIDSCCQNAKSTQLKSLSFVIGAVNGTTKEAKRTYIQEQCEFLEKLRQQKIREGRINILSMDAGVSNFAFSKMQLLNNDPLPKVLDWQKINLEEKFFQNLKKLSLNPAETSELVFNLTEYLFESMPIPDMFTIERQRTRTMSSRHILDPILKVNILEQILFSNLENKMKYTNKIPNTSKLRYMVCSSDPHRMTSYWCIPREETPTSSKKLKSNKHSKDSRIKLVKKILSTSILEGNSTSSTKLVEFIGVWNNRIRNALTKKKVSSYVIY
;
A
#
# COMPACT_ATOMS: atom_id res chain seq x y z
N MET A 1 -2.81 26.52 0.27
CA MET A 1 -3.72 26.55 1.44
C MET A 1 -2.92 27.01 2.64
N SER A 2 -3.40 27.98 3.42
CA SER A 2 -2.64 28.50 4.58
C SER A 2 -2.67 27.51 5.75
N THR A 3 -1.67 27.56 6.64
CA THR A 3 -1.61 26.76 7.87
C THR A 3 -2.89 26.93 8.72
N ALA A 4 -3.48 28.12 8.70
CA ALA A 4 -4.73 28.43 9.41
C ALA A 4 -5.94 27.65 8.86
N GLN A 5 -6.05 27.51 7.53
CA GLN A 5 -7.13 26.72 6.90
C GLN A 5 -7.01 25.23 7.24
N LYS A 6 -5.78 24.69 7.30
CA LYS A 6 -5.52 23.31 7.73
C LYS A 6 -6.00 23.08 9.17
N ALA A 7 -5.61 23.97 10.08
CA ALA A 7 -6.00 23.90 11.49
C ALA A 7 -7.53 23.93 11.65
N LYS A 8 -8.21 24.79 10.89
CA LYS A 8 -9.68 24.89 10.89
C LYS A 8 -10.37 23.59 10.47
N ILE A 9 -9.91 22.93 9.40
CA ILE A 9 -10.50 21.65 8.94
C ILE A 9 -10.36 20.56 10.01
N LEU A 10 -9.17 20.43 10.60
CA LEU A 10 -8.91 19.42 11.62
C LEU A 10 -9.74 19.67 12.90
N GLN A 11 -9.91 20.93 13.29
CA GLN A 11 -10.78 21.31 14.42
C GLN A 11 -12.25 20.97 14.15
N LEU A 12 -12.74 21.21 12.93
CA LEU A 12 -14.11 20.84 12.55
C LEU A 12 -14.31 19.32 12.61
N ILE A 13 -13.35 18.54 12.11
CA ILE A 13 -13.40 17.08 12.20
C ILE A 13 -13.44 16.63 13.66
N ASP A 14 -12.62 17.21 14.54
CA ASP A 14 -12.65 16.85 15.97
C ASP A 14 -13.99 17.17 16.61
N SER A 15 -14.56 18.35 16.35
CA SER A 15 -15.88 18.73 16.85
C SER A 15 -16.98 17.75 16.41
N CYS A 16 -16.96 17.32 15.14
CA CYS A 16 -17.86 16.26 14.67
C CYS A 16 -17.63 14.93 15.40
N CYS A 17 -16.37 14.57 15.66
CA CYS A 17 -16.01 13.33 16.34
C CYS A 17 -16.38 13.32 17.83
N GLN A 18 -16.41 14.48 18.50
CA GLN A 18 -16.86 14.62 19.89
C GLN A 18 -18.31 14.16 20.06
N ASN A 19 -19.17 14.59 19.15
CA ASN A 19 -20.61 14.32 19.19
C ASN A 19 -21.00 12.95 18.61
N ALA A 20 -20.08 12.27 17.94
CA ALA A 20 -20.34 10.97 17.32
C ALA A 20 -20.43 9.82 18.35
N LYS A 21 -21.30 8.85 18.05
CA LYS A 21 -21.38 7.57 18.76
C LYS A 21 -20.14 6.72 18.47
N SER A 22 -19.77 5.83 19.39
CA SER A 22 -18.62 4.93 19.24
C SER A 22 -18.69 4.07 17.96
N THR A 23 -19.89 3.66 17.54
CA THR A 23 -20.12 2.93 16.29
C THR A 23 -19.88 3.77 15.04
N GLN A 24 -20.24 5.06 15.08
CA GLN A 24 -19.98 6.01 13.99
C GLN A 24 -18.48 6.29 13.87
N LEU A 25 -17.78 6.47 15.00
CA LEU A 25 -16.32 6.62 15.02
C LEU A 25 -15.62 5.39 14.47
N LYS A 26 -16.04 4.18 14.87
CA LYS A 26 -15.51 2.93 14.31
C LYS A 26 -15.68 2.86 12.79
N SER A 27 -16.84 3.27 12.29
CA SER A 27 -17.14 3.29 10.85
C SER A 27 -16.30 4.32 10.12
N LEU A 28 -16.13 5.52 10.69
CA LEU A 28 -15.26 6.55 10.16
C LEU A 28 -13.80 6.08 10.13
N SER A 29 -13.28 5.54 11.24
CA SER A 29 -11.93 4.98 11.32
C SER A 29 -11.69 3.95 10.22
N PHE A 30 -12.66 3.07 9.99
CA PHE A 30 -12.57 2.07 8.93
C PHE A 30 -12.47 2.69 7.53
N VAL A 31 -13.32 3.67 7.20
CA VAL A 31 -13.35 4.32 5.87
C VAL A 31 -12.07 5.08 5.58
N ILE A 32 -11.48 5.77 6.57
CA ILE A 32 -10.27 6.57 6.38
C ILE A 32 -8.97 5.79 6.63
N GLY A 33 -9.07 4.51 7.03
CA GLY A 33 -7.92 3.65 7.34
C GLY A 33 -7.25 3.91 8.70
N ALA A 34 -7.90 4.63 9.61
CA ALA A 34 -7.37 4.89 10.95
C ALA A 34 -7.34 3.61 11.82
N VAL A 35 -6.49 3.61 12.85
CA VAL A 35 -6.49 2.55 13.86
C VAL A 35 -7.81 2.60 14.64
N ASN A 36 -8.44 1.44 14.84
CA ASN A 36 -9.66 1.36 15.65
C ASN A 36 -9.29 1.20 17.13
N GLY A 37 -9.33 2.30 17.87
CA GLY A 37 -9.07 2.31 19.32
C GLY A 37 -10.12 1.55 20.12
N THR A 38 -9.76 1.13 21.33
CA THR A 38 -10.68 0.43 22.26
C THR A 38 -11.71 1.39 22.85
N THR A 39 -11.26 2.56 23.35
CA THR A 39 -12.11 3.61 23.92
C THR A 39 -12.64 4.58 22.87
N LYS A 40 -13.55 5.48 23.24
CA LYS A 40 -14.05 6.53 22.33
C LYS A 40 -12.95 7.55 22.05
N GLU A 41 -12.22 7.91 23.09
CA GLU A 41 -11.13 8.87 23.11
C GLU A 41 -9.99 8.39 22.20
N ALA A 42 -9.56 7.13 22.34
CA ALA A 42 -8.53 6.56 21.48
C ALA A 42 -8.94 6.54 19.99
N LYS A 43 -10.21 6.22 19.68
CA LYS A 43 -10.71 6.30 18.30
C LYS A 43 -10.61 7.72 17.74
N ARG A 44 -10.98 8.73 18.54
CA ARG A 44 -10.89 10.13 18.14
C ARG A 44 -9.45 10.54 17.86
N THR A 45 -8.52 10.22 18.76
CA THR A 45 -7.09 10.49 18.57
C THR A 45 -6.56 9.87 17.27
N TYR A 46 -6.82 8.58 17.04
CA TYR A 46 -6.38 7.92 15.81
C TYR A 46 -7.05 8.45 14.54
N ILE A 47 -8.32 8.89 14.62
CA ILE A 47 -8.98 9.57 13.50
C ILE A 47 -8.30 10.90 13.21
N GLN A 48 -7.99 11.70 14.23
CA GLN A 48 -7.29 12.97 14.06
C GLN A 48 -5.91 12.78 13.45
N GLU A 49 -5.09 11.86 13.97
CA GLU A 49 -3.77 11.54 13.44
C GLU A 49 -3.85 11.11 11.96
N GLN A 50 -4.83 10.27 11.63
CA GLN A 50 -5.04 9.82 10.24
C GLN A 50 -5.50 10.96 9.34
N CYS A 51 -6.40 11.83 9.80
CA CYS A 51 -6.84 13.00 9.05
C CYS A 51 -5.70 14.00 8.82
N GLU A 52 -4.84 14.22 9.81
CA GLU A 52 -3.64 15.04 9.68
C GLU A 52 -2.69 14.49 8.63
N PHE A 53 -2.49 13.17 8.63
CA PHE A 53 -1.67 12.48 7.66
C PHE A 53 -2.24 12.59 6.24
N LEU A 54 -3.53 12.30 6.06
CA LEU A 54 -4.22 12.41 4.77
C LEU A 54 -4.23 13.85 4.26
N GLU A 55 -4.34 14.84 5.14
CA GLU A 55 -4.27 16.25 4.76
C GLU A 55 -2.87 16.66 4.29
N LYS A 56 -1.80 16.13 4.89
CA LYS A 56 -0.43 16.33 4.38
C LYS A 56 -0.29 15.80 2.95
N LEU A 57 -0.79 14.59 2.69
CA LEU A 57 -0.80 14.00 1.35
C LEU A 57 -1.63 14.83 0.36
N ARG A 58 -2.82 15.28 0.76
CA ARG A 58 -3.69 16.12 -0.07
C ARG A 58 -3.02 17.45 -0.43
N GLN A 59 -2.35 18.09 0.52
CA GLN A 59 -1.62 19.34 0.28
C GLN A 59 -0.44 19.16 -0.68
N GLN A 60 0.29 18.05 -0.54
CA GLN A 60 1.35 17.69 -1.48
C GLN A 60 0.79 17.46 -2.89
N LYS A 61 -0.32 16.72 -3.00
CA LYS A 61 -1.03 16.51 -4.26
C LYS A 61 -1.44 17.83 -4.92
N ILE A 62 -2.01 18.76 -4.13
CA ILE A 62 -2.42 20.09 -4.62
C ILE A 62 -1.21 20.88 -5.14
N ARG A 63 -0.12 20.90 -4.38
CA ARG A 63 1.09 21.66 -4.73
C ARG A 63 1.78 21.13 -5.97
N GLU A 64 1.95 19.81 -6.08
CA GLU A 64 2.71 19.18 -7.16
C GLU A 64 1.83 18.79 -8.37
N GLY A 65 0.52 19.03 -8.30
CA GLY A 65 -0.45 18.58 -9.32
C GLY A 65 -0.77 17.08 -9.26
N ARG A 66 -0.02 16.30 -8.48
CA ARG A 66 -0.07 14.84 -8.41
C ARG A 66 0.50 14.32 -7.08
N ILE A 67 0.24 13.06 -6.79
CA ILE A 67 0.94 12.30 -5.75
C ILE A 67 1.30 10.91 -6.25
N ASN A 68 2.52 10.46 -5.97
CA ASN A 68 3.03 9.15 -6.33
C ASN A 68 3.23 8.32 -5.06
N ILE A 69 2.65 7.13 -5.03
CA ILE A 69 2.70 6.22 -3.89
C ILE A 69 3.36 4.92 -4.35
N LEU A 70 4.37 4.46 -3.61
CA LEU A 70 4.98 3.16 -3.81
C LEU A 70 4.66 2.27 -2.61
N SER A 71 3.90 1.21 -2.86
CA SER A 71 3.49 0.24 -1.86
C SER A 71 4.23 -1.07 -2.02
N MET A 72 4.74 -1.62 -0.92
CA MET A 72 5.60 -2.80 -0.87
C MET A 72 5.02 -3.87 0.04
N ASP A 73 5.09 -5.11 -0.41
CA ASP A 73 4.88 -6.34 0.34
C ASP A 73 6.24 -7.02 0.48
N ALA A 74 6.76 -7.04 1.71
CA ALA A 74 8.11 -7.47 2.01
C ALA A 74 8.25 -8.99 1.92
N GLY A 75 9.27 -9.46 1.20
CA GLY A 75 9.57 -10.87 1.03
C GLY A 75 10.95 -11.02 0.39
N VAL A 76 11.78 -11.93 0.89
CA VAL A 76 13.14 -12.10 0.31
C VAL A 76 13.06 -12.66 -1.11
N SER A 77 12.34 -13.76 -1.31
CA SER A 77 12.18 -14.41 -2.62
C SER A 77 10.95 -13.95 -3.40
N ASN A 78 10.13 -13.08 -2.80
CA ASN A 78 8.82 -12.71 -3.32
C ASN A 78 8.46 -11.25 -3.06
N PHE A 79 9.46 -10.38 -2.92
CA PHE A 79 9.26 -8.94 -2.76
C PHE A 79 8.34 -8.45 -3.86
N ALA A 80 7.26 -7.76 -3.49
CA ALA A 80 6.35 -7.19 -4.47
C ALA A 80 6.18 -5.71 -4.18
N PHE A 81 6.07 -4.91 -5.24
CA PHE A 81 5.71 -3.52 -5.10
C PHE A 81 4.77 -3.07 -6.21
N SER A 82 3.98 -2.03 -5.92
CA SER A 82 3.23 -1.29 -6.93
C SER A 82 3.45 0.20 -6.75
N LYS A 83 3.61 0.90 -7.87
CA LYS A 83 3.72 2.34 -7.94
C LYS A 83 2.46 2.90 -8.57
N MET A 84 1.77 3.77 -7.84
CA MET A 84 0.53 4.41 -8.26
C MET A 84 0.69 5.93 -8.27
N GLN A 85 -0.03 6.60 -9.17
CA GLN A 85 -0.09 8.04 -9.27
C GLN A 85 -1.52 8.52 -9.24
N LEU A 86 -1.81 9.55 -8.46
CA LEU A 86 -3.10 10.24 -8.48
C LEU A 86 -2.88 11.70 -8.89
N LEU A 87 -3.53 12.14 -9.97
CA LEU A 87 -3.50 13.53 -10.43
C LEU A 87 -4.61 14.34 -9.75
N ASN A 88 -4.47 15.66 -9.61
CA ASN A 88 -5.50 16.51 -9.00
C ASN A 88 -6.84 16.44 -9.72
N ASN A 89 -6.80 16.45 -11.05
CA ASN A 89 -7.98 16.54 -11.90
C ASN A 89 -8.45 15.18 -12.42
N ASP A 90 -7.78 14.10 -12.03
CA ASP A 90 -8.13 12.74 -12.44
C ASP A 90 -8.74 12.00 -11.24
N PRO A 91 -9.98 11.50 -11.37
CA PRO A 91 -10.60 10.73 -10.30
C PRO A 91 -9.95 9.35 -10.10
N LEU A 92 -9.21 8.83 -11.08
CA LEU A 92 -8.69 7.47 -11.05
C LEU A 92 -7.17 7.41 -10.79
N PRO A 93 -6.72 6.51 -9.89
CA PRO A 93 -5.30 6.24 -9.72
C PRO A 93 -4.73 5.51 -10.94
N LYS A 94 -3.55 5.94 -11.39
CA LYS A 94 -2.77 5.33 -12.48
C LYS A 94 -1.72 4.38 -11.91
N VAL A 95 -1.72 3.13 -12.34
CA VAL A 95 -0.67 2.16 -12.03
C VAL A 95 0.50 2.41 -12.97
N LEU A 96 1.58 2.98 -12.42
CA LEU A 96 2.82 3.26 -13.14
C LEU A 96 3.70 2.02 -13.22
N ASP A 97 3.77 1.25 -12.13
CA ASP A 97 4.58 0.04 -12.05
C ASP A 97 3.98 -1.00 -11.11
N TRP A 98 4.26 -2.28 -11.37
CA TRP A 98 3.80 -3.39 -10.54
C TRP A 98 4.64 -4.65 -10.73
N GLN A 99 5.56 -4.93 -9.81
CA GLN A 99 6.51 -6.04 -9.98
C GLN A 99 6.53 -6.99 -8.80
N LYS A 100 7.00 -8.20 -9.08
CA LYS A 100 7.40 -9.21 -8.09
C LYS A 100 8.84 -9.61 -8.41
N ILE A 101 9.72 -9.51 -7.42
CA ILE A 101 11.16 -9.69 -7.54
C ILE A 101 11.61 -10.73 -6.51
N ASN A 102 12.48 -11.64 -6.93
CA ASN A 102 13.31 -12.39 -5.99
C ASN A 102 14.57 -11.55 -5.71
N LEU A 103 14.70 -11.04 -4.47
CA LEU A 103 15.76 -10.10 -4.12
C LEU A 103 17.14 -10.78 -4.11
N GLU A 104 17.19 -12.06 -3.73
CA GLU A 104 18.44 -12.84 -3.76
C GLU A 104 18.93 -12.99 -5.19
N GLU A 105 18.06 -13.43 -6.11
CA GLU A 105 18.42 -13.56 -7.53
C GLU A 105 18.75 -12.21 -8.19
N LYS A 106 18.10 -11.13 -7.73
CA LYS A 106 18.27 -9.80 -8.32
C LYS A 106 19.57 -9.13 -7.89
N PHE A 107 19.99 -9.31 -6.63
CA PHE A 107 21.09 -8.55 -6.03
C PHE A 107 22.28 -9.42 -5.60
N PHE A 108 22.14 -10.74 -5.52
CA PHE A 108 23.27 -11.66 -5.32
C PHE A 108 23.60 -12.38 -6.62
N GLN A 109 24.86 -12.27 -7.05
CA GLN A 109 25.34 -12.81 -8.32
C GLN A 109 25.60 -14.32 -8.26
N ASN A 110 25.88 -14.85 -7.07
CA ASN A 110 26.03 -16.27 -6.82
C ASN A 110 24.76 -16.72 -6.11
N LEU A 111 24.19 -17.89 -6.44
CA LEU A 111 22.96 -18.50 -5.89
C LEU A 111 22.99 -18.79 -4.37
N LYS A 112 23.68 -17.96 -3.60
CA LYS A 112 23.75 -17.93 -2.16
C LYS A 112 22.39 -17.47 -1.64
N LYS A 113 21.78 -18.32 -0.82
CA LYS A 113 20.64 -17.93 -0.01
C LYS A 113 21.10 -16.91 1.03
N LEU A 114 20.36 -15.83 1.18
CA LEU A 114 20.54 -14.83 2.22
C LEU A 114 20.61 -15.55 3.56
N SER A 115 21.66 -15.30 4.33
CA SER A 115 21.75 -15.78 5.71
C SER A 115 21.22 -14.71 6.68
N LEU A 116 21.18 -14.99 7.98
CA LEU A 116 20.87 -13.97 9.00
C LEU A 116 22.09 -13.07 9.32
N ASN A 117 23.07 -13.00 8.41
CA ASN A 117 24.20 -12.09 8.56
C ASN A 117 23.75 -10.64 8.34
N PRO A 118 23.99 -9.73 9.30
CA PRO A 118 23.61 -8.32 9.16
C PRO A 118 24.22 -7.62 7.95
N ALA A 119 25.46 -7.94 7.58
CA ALA A 119 26.15 -7.31 6.45
C ALA A 119 25.45 -7.64 5.12
N GLU A 120 25.09 -8.90 4.91
CA GLU A 120 24.39 -9.36 3.70
C GLU A 120 23.00 -8.71 3.58
N THR A 121 22.25 -8.66 4.68
CA THR A 121 20.91 -8.07 4.65
C THR A 121 20.99 -6.56 4.46
N SER A 122 21.98 -5.89 5.08
CA SER A 122 22.21 -4.46 4.91
C SER A 122 22.53 -4.11 3.45
N GLU A 123 23.45 -4.85 2.83
CA GLU A 123 23.82 -4.65 1.43
C GLU A 123 22.64 -4.89 0.47
N LEU A 124 21.92 -6.01 0.65
CA LEU A 124 20.75 -6.32 -0.18
C LEU A 124 19.69 -5.23 -0.08
N VAL A 125 19.41 -4.74 1.13
CA VAL A 125 18.38 -3.70 1.35
C VAL A 125 18.86 -2.32 0.89
N PHE A 126 20.16 -2.03 0.95
CA PHE A 126 20.74 -0.84 0.33
C PHE A 126 20.52 -0.87 -1.19
N ASN A 127 20.89 -1.97 -1.86
CA ASN A 127 20.69 -2.13 -3.30
C ASN A 127 19.21 -2.05 -3.71
N LEU A 128 18.33 -2.67 -2.91
CA LEU A 128 16.89 -2.53 -3.09
C LEU A 128 16.45 -1.06 -2.95
N THR A 129 16.97 -0.33 -1.96
CA THR A 129 16.63 1.08 -1.76
C THR A 129 17.05 1.91 -2.98
N GLU A 130 18.26 1.74 -3.49
CA GLU A 130 18.69 2.47 -4.70
C GLU A 130 17.85 2.11 -5.91
N TYR A 131 17.56 0.82 -6.12
CA TYR A 131 16.69 0.33 -7.19
C TYR A 131 15.29 0.99 -7.17
N LEU A 132 14.70 1.19 -5.98
CA LEU A 132 13.40 1.85 -5.86
C LEU A 132 13.45 3.33 -6.28
N PHE A 133 14.61 3.99 -6.16
CA PHE A 133 14.85 5.39 -6.53
C PHE A 133 15.28 5.57 -7.99
N GLU A 134 15.78 4.53 -8.67
CA GLU A 134 16.04 4.57 -10.11
C GLU A 134 14.76 4.82 -10.92
N SER A 135 13.60 4.38 -10.41
CA SER A 135 12.32 4.57 -11.09
C SER A 135 11.78 6.00 -10.88
N MET A 136 11.76 6.80 -11.94
CA MET A 136 11.07 8.10 -11.93
C MET A 136 9.54 7.94 -12.09
N PRO A 137 8.72 8.85 -11.55
CA PRO A 137 9.08 9.88 -10.56
C PRO A 137 9.39 9.28 -9.18
N ILE A 138 10.24 9.92 -8.38
CA ILE A 138 10.46 9.50 -6.99
C ILE A 138 9.11 9.51 -6.23
N PRO A 139 8.78 8.46 -5.47
CA PRO A 139 7.54 8.41 -4.69
C PRO A 139 7.46 9.54 -3.65
N ASP A 140 6.27 10.11 -3.51
CA ASP A 140 5.90 11.05 -2.45
C ASP A 140 5.56 10.31 -1.14
N MET A 141 5.26 9.01 -1.24
CA MET A 141 4.97 8.14 -0.10
C MET A 141 5.42 6.71 -0.39
N PHE A 142 6.12 6.11 0.57
CA PHE A 142 6.44 4.69 0.62
C PHE A 142 5.57 4.02 1.69
N THR A 143 4.93 2.90 1.35
CA THR A 143 4.26 2.05 2.34
C THR A 143 4.85 0.66 2.36
N ILE A 144 5.20 0.16 3.53
CA ILE A 144 5.69 -1.21 3.73
C ILE A 144 4.62 -1.99 4.50
N GLU A 145 4.05 -3.04 3.92
CA GLU A 145 3.15 -3.95 4.65
C GLU A 145 3.95 -4.73 5.69
N ARG A 146 3.47 -4.72 6.95
CA ARG A 146 4.08 -5.50 8.02
C ARG A 146 3.82 -6.97 7.85
N GLN A 147 4.83 -7.80 8.13
CA GLN A 147 4.64 -9.23 8.26
C GLN A 147 3.62 -9.57 9.36
N ARG A 148 2.74 -10.53 9.06
CA ARG A 148 1.74 -11.01 10.03
C ARG A 148 2.41 -11.81 11.12
N THR A 149 2.06 -11.55 12.39
CA THR A 149 2.47 -12.38 13.52
C THR A 149 2.00 -13.82 13.29
N ARG A 150 2.94 -14.75 13.11
CA ARG A 150 2.66 -16.19 13.09
C ARG A 150 3.25 -16.81 14.33
N THR A 151 2.58 -17.82 14.88
CA THR A 151 3.12 -18.65 15.96
C THR A 151 4.38 -19.36 15.45
N MET A 152 5.48 -19.20 16.20
CA MET A 152 6.81 -19.69 15.84
C MET A 152 6.93 -21.19 16.13
N SER A 153 6.22 -22.02 15.37
CA SER A 153 6.13 -23.46 15.63
C SER A 153 7.20 -24.30 14.93
N SER A 154 7.99 -23.76 14.00
CA SER A 154 9.10 -24.50 13.37
C SER A 154 10.23 -23.60 12.85
N ARG A 155 11.46 -24.14 12.79
CA ARG A 155 12.65 -23.46 12.24
C ARG A 155 12.46 -23.06 10.76
N HIS A 156 11.76 -23.88 9.98
CA HIS A 156 11.45 -23.60 8.56
C HIS A 156 10.51 -22.42 8.37
N ILE A 157 9.77 -22.04 9.41
CA ILE A 157 8.90 -20.87 9.41
C ILE A 157 9.61 -19.67 10.06
N LEU A 158 10.40 -19.91 11.10
CA LEU A 158 11.12 -18.88 11.85
C LEU A 158 12.13 -18.13 10.99
N ASP A 159 13.03 -18.84 10.29
CA ASP A 159 14.12 -18.20 9.53
C ASP A 159 13.60 -17.26 8.41
N PRO A 160 12.64 -17.66 7.56
CA PRO A 160 12.02 -16.73 6.62
C PRO A 160 11.31 -15.54 7.27
N ILE A 161 10.64 -15.73 8.41
CA ILE A 161 9.97 -14.63 9.11
C ILE A 161 10.99 -13.63 9.67
N LEU A 162 12.07 -14.13 10.29
CA LEU A 162 13.13 -13.27 10.82
C LEU A 162 13.77 -12.46 9.69
N LYS A 163 14.10 -13.10 8.57
CA LYS A 163 14.67 -12.39 7.40
C LYS A 163 13.76 -11.29 6.89
N VAL A 164 12.46 -11.56 6.76
CA VAL A 164 11.49 -10.55 6.32
C VAL A 164 11.36 -9.42 7.34
N ASN A 165 11.29 -9.73 8.64
CA ASN A 165 11.21 -8.71 9.68
C ASN A 165 12.47 -7.81 9.69
N ILE A 166 13.66 -8.41 9.56
CA ILE A 166 14.92 -7.65 9.48
C ILE A 166 14.92 -6.77 8.22
N LEU A 167 14.52 -7.34 7.07
CA LEU A 167 14.40 -6.61 5.81
C LEU A 167 13.45 -5.42 5.92
N GLU A 168 12.28 -5.57 6.54
CA GLU A 168 11.32 -4.49 6.77
C GLU A 168 11.93 -3.35 7.61
N GLN A 169 12.60 -3.69 8.72
CA GLN A 169 13.19 -2.71 9.63
C GLN A 169 14.34 -1.94 8.98
N ILE A 170 15.23 -2.65 8.27
CA ILE A 170 16.35 -2.01 7.56
C ILE A 170 15.83 -1.16 6.40
N LEU A 171 14.83 -1.63 5.65
CA LEU A 171 14.26 -0.88 4.52
C LEU A 171 13.58 0.41 5.00
N PHE A 172 12.79 0.32 6.06
CA PHE A 172 12.19 1.50 6.69
C PHE A 172 13.27 2.49 7.15
N SER A 173 14.32 2.00 7.79
CA SER A 173 15.45 2.81 8.28
C SER A 173 16.21 3.47 7.13
N ASN A 174 16.51 2.75 6.05
CA ASN A 174 17.19 3.28 4.87
C ASN A 174 16.38 4.39 4.21
N LEU A 175 15.07 4.19 4.01
CA LEU A 175 14.20 5.21 3.44
C LEU A 175 14.12 6.45 4.32
N GLU A 176 13.93 6.30 5.63
CA GLU A 176 13.90 7.44 6.57
C GLU A 176 15.24 8.20 6.60
N ASN A 177 16.35 7.46 6.66
CA ASN A 177 17.68 8.04 6.73
C ASN A 177 18.07 8.75 5.43
N LYS A 178 17.78 8.18 4.26
CA LYS A 178 18.05 8.83 2.97
C LYS A 178 17.37 10.20 2.88
N MET A 179 16.12 10.31 3.35
CA MET A 179 15.43 11.61 3.44
C MET A 179 16.14 12.57 4.41
N LYS A 180 16.41 12.10 5.65
CA LYS A 180 17.00 12.94 6.71
C LYS A 180 18.38 13.46 6.33
N TYR A 181 19.24 12.61 5.76
CA TYR A 181 20.60 12.99 5.37
C TYR A 181 20.60 13.91 4.15
N THR A 182 19.85 13.58 3.09
CA THR A 182 19.79 14.42 1.89
C THR A 182 19.29 15.84 2.21
N ASN A 183 18.33 15.96 3.14
CA ASN A 183 17.78 17.24 3.56
C ASN A 183 18.69 18.08 4.46
N LYS A 184 19.76 17.49 5.02
CA LYS A 184 20.77 18.19 5.82
C LYS A 184 21.89 18.77 4.96
N ILE A 185 22.12 18.24 3.76
CA ILE A 185 23.20 18.68 2.87
C ILE A 185 22.83 20.06 2.29
N PRO A 186 23.65 21.11 2.50
CA PRO A 186 23.44 22.41 1.86
C PRO A 186 23.50 22.27 0.34
N ASN A 187 22.70 23.06 -0.38
CA ASN A 187 22.65 23.12 -1.86
C ASN A 187 22.13 21.87 -2.58
N THR A 188 21.55 20.90 -1.87
CA THR A 188 20.90 19.72 -2.49
C THR A 188 19.38 19.88 -2.54
N SER A 189 18.76 19.37 -3.61
CA SER A 189 17.30 19.31 -3.72
C SER A 189 16.72 18.45 -2.58
N LYS A 190 15.84 19.04 -1.78
CA LYS A 190 15.24 18.35 -0.62
C LYS A 190 14.33 17.21 -1.08
N LEU A 191 14.55 16.02 -0.54
CA LEU A 191 13.64 14.89 -0.66
C LEU A 191 12.44 15.10 0.27
N ARG A 192 11.24 14.98 -0.27
CA ARG A 192 9.98 15.22 0.45
C ARG A 192 9.03 14.03 0.24
N TYR A 193 9.31 12.95 0.93
CA TYR A 193 8.42 11.79 0.97
C TYR A 193 8.12 11.36 2.39
N MET A 194 7.08 10.53 2.54
CA MET A 194 6.71 9.91 3.81
C MET A 194 6.95 8.40 3.75
N VAL A 195 7.44 7.81 4.84
CA VAL A 195 7.55 6.35 4.97
C VAL A 195 6.52 5.87 5.99
N CYS A 196 5.73 4.87 5.63
CA CYS A 196 4.63 4.40 6.46
C CYS A 196 4.62 2.87 6.53
N SER A 197 4.29 2.37 7.72
CA SER A 197 4.02 0.95 7.93
C SER A 197 2.52 0.68 7.75
N SER A 198 2.16 -0.27 6.90
CA SER A 198 0.79 -0.70 6.66
C SER A 198 0.43 -1.93 7.49
N ASP A 199 -0.84 -2.01 7.90
CA ASP A 199 -1.35 -3.17 8.63
C ASP A 199 -2.09 -4.14 7.69
N PRO A 200 -1.67 -5.40 7.61
CA PRO A 200 -2.27 -6.36 6.69
C PRO A 200 -3.73 -6.69 7.01
N HIS A 201 -4.13 -6.63 8.29
CA HIS A 201 -5.50 -6.91 8.69
C HIS A 201 -6.43 -5.76 8.31
N ARG A 202 -6.06 -4.51 8.59
CA ARG A 202 -6.81 -3.32 8.16
C ARG A 202 -6.97 -3.30 6.65
N MET A 203 -5.91 -3.59 5.89
CA MET A 203 -5.98 -3.59 4.43
C MET A 203 -6.92 -4.67 3.90
N THR A 204 -6.82 -5.89 4.41
CA THR A 204 -7.72 -6.97 4.00
C THR A 204 -9.17 -6.65 4.38
N SER A 205 -9.40 -6.09 5.58
CA SER A 205 -10.72 -5.72 6.04
C SER A 205 -11.35 -4.61 5.19
N TYR A 206 -10.57 -3.57 4.84
CA TYR A 206 -11.03 -2.46 3.99
C TYR A 206 -11.54 -2.96 2.62
N TRP A 207 -10.78 -3.85 1.99
CA TRP A 207 -11.05 -4.28 0.62
C TRP A 207 -12.01 -5.47 0.51
N CYS A 208 -12.02 -6.37 1.50
CA CYS A 208 -12.72 -7.64 1.40
C CYS A 208 -14.00 -7.72 2.24
N ILE A 209 -14.28 -6.75 3.12
CA ILE A 209 -15.53 -6.68 3.88
C ILE A 209 -16.47 -5.71 3.16
N PRO A 210 -17.68 -6.14 2.73
CA PRO A 210 -18.65 -5.27 2.08
C PRO A 210 -19.02 -4.07 2.96
N ARG A 211 -19.13 -2.88 2.35
CA ARG A 211 -19.50 -1.63 3.07
C ARG A 211 -20.89 -1.69 3.71
N GLU A 212 -21.77 -2.55 3.21
CA GLU A 212 -23.14 -2.78 3.71
C GLU A 212 -23.20 -3.71 4.92
N GLU A 213 -22.12 -4.45 5.22
CA GLU A 213 -22.03 -5.33 6.38
C GLU A 213 -21.35 -4.64 7.57
N THR A 214 -21.72 -3.40 7.86
CA THR A 214 -21.55 -2.88 9.23
C THR A 214 -22.28 -3.82 10.20
N PRO A 215 -21.74 -4.10 11.41
CA PRO A 215 -22.07 -5.29 12.19
C PRO A 215 -23.40 -5.14 12.95
N THR A 216 -24.51 -5.07 12.24
CA THR A 216 -25.87 -5.14 12.80
C THR A 216 -26.61 -6.42 12.40
N SER A 217 -26.08 -7.24 11.48
CA SER A 217 -26.73 -8.49 11.08
C SER A 217 -26.01 -9.74 11.62
N SER A 218 -26.76 -10.48 12.44
CA SER A 218 -26.40 -11.67 13.21
C SER A 218 -26.29 -12.95 12.36
N LYS A 219 -25.77 -12.88 11.12
CA LYS A 219 -25.53 -14.08 10.32
C LYS A 219 -24.03 -14.32 10.11
N LYS A 220 -23.44 -15.10 11.03
CA LYS A 220 -22.12 -15.73 10.87
C LYS A 220 -22.17 -16.76 9.74
N LEU A 221 -22.22 -16.31 8.48
CA LEU A 221 -21.63 -17.14 7.44
C LEU A 221 -20.12 -17.11 7.67
N LYS A 222 -19.53 -18.28 7.95
CA LYS A 222 -18.07 -18.51 7.94
C LYS A 222 -17.53 -18.34 6.51
N SER A 223 -17.72 -17.18 5.91
CA SER A 223 -17.15 -16.88 4.61
C SER A 223 -15.67 -16.60 4.81
N ASN A 224 -14.83 -17.24 4.01
CA ASN A 224 -13.38 -17.08 3.96
C ASN A 224 -13.00 -15.70 3.36
N LYS A 225 -13.63 -14.61 3.87
CA LYS A 225 -13.58 -13.23 3.34
C LYS A 225 -12.16 -12.65 3.34
N HIS A 226 -11.31 -13.11 4.26
CA HIS A 226 -9.89 -12.72 4.31
C HIS A 226 -8.95 -13.64 3.51
N SER A 227 -9.48 -14.62 2.77
CA SER A 227 -8.66 -15.61 2.08
C SER A 227 -7.79 -14.99 0.99
N LYS A 228 -6.69 -15.67 0.67
CA LYS A 228 -5.85 -15.34 -0.50
C LYS A 228 -6.68 -15.34 -1.79
N ASP A 229 -7.62 -16.28 -1.91
CA ASP A 229 -8.47 -16.40 -3.09
C ASP A 229 -9.42 -15.19 -3.26
N SER A 230 -10.03 -14.72 -2.16
CA SER A 230 -10.86 -13.50 -2.17
C SER A 230 -10.08 -12.27 -2.67
N ARG A 231 -8.84 -12.10 -2.20
CA ARG A 231 -7.96 -11.00 -2.65
C ARG A 231 -7.62 -11.12 -4.14
N ILE A 232 -7.29 -12.33 -4.61
CA ILE A 232 -7.03 -12.59 -6.03
C ILE A 232 -8.27 -12.31 -6.89
N LYS A 233 -9.45 -12.73 -6.44
CA LYS A 233 -10.73 -12.47 -7.12
C LYS A 233 -11.03 -10.97 -7.20
N LEU A 234 -10.82 -10.23 -6.11
CA LEU A 234 -10.97 -8.77 -6.11
C LEU A 234 -10.05 -8.11 -7.13
N VAL A 235 -8.76 -8.44 -7.12
CA VAL A 235 -7.81 -7.87 -8.07
C VAL A 235 -8.17 -8.24 -9.50
N LYS A 236 -8.53 -9.50 -9.78
CA LYS A 236 -9.03 -9.92 -11.10
C LYS A 236 -10.23 -9.10 -11.55
N LYS A 237 -11.18 -8.81 -10.67
CA LYS A 237 -12.34 -7.96 -10.94
C LYS A 237 -11.90 -6.54 -11.30
N ILE A 238 -10.99 -5.94 -10.53
CA ILE A 238 -10.43 -4.60 -10.82
C ILE A 238 -9.75 -4.59 -12.21
N LEU A 239 -8.98 -5.62 -12.53
CA LEU A 239 -8.30 -5.74 -13.84
C LEU A 239 -9.29 -5.87 -14.99
N SER A 240 -10.30 -6.72 -14.84
CA SER A 240 -11.30 -6.93 -15.89
C SER A 240 -12.11 -5.66 -16.15
N THR A 241 -12.58 -4.97 -15.11
CA THR A 241 -13.36 -3.72 -15.29
C THR A 241 -12.49 -2.62 -15.88
N SER A 242 -11.23 -2.52 -15.47
CA SER A 242 -10.36 -1.42 -15.90
C SER A 242 -9.81 -1.55 -17.33
N ILE A 243 -9.77 -2.76 -17.90
CA ILE A 243 -9.18 -3.04 -19.21
C ILE A 243 -10.20 -3.49 -20.25
N LEU A 244 -11.19 -4.31 -19.87
CA LEU A 244 -12.12 -4.94 -20.82
C LEU A 244 -13.40 -4.13 -21.04
N GLU A 245 -13.83 -3.31 -20.07
CA GLU A 245 -15.04 -2.48 -20.18
C GLU A 245 -14.79 -1.13 -20.87
N GLY A 246 -13.64 -0.96 -21.53
CA GLY A 246 -13.13 0.33 -22.05
C GLY A 246 -13.97 1.08 -23.09
N ASN A 247 -15.18 0.62 -23.43
CA ASN A 247 -16.10 1.28 -24.36
C ASN A 247 -17.50 1.53 -23.79
N SER A 248 -17.83 1.09 -22.58
CA SER A 248 -19.09 1.48 -21.95
C SER A 248 -18.84 2.63 -20.98
N THR A 249 -19.73 3.62 -20.99
CA THR A 249 -19.82 4.77 -20.08
C THR A 249 -20.11 4.36 -18.62
N SER A 250 -19.64 3.19 -18.21
CA SER A 250 -19.86 2.55 -16.93
C SER A 250 -18.97 3.14 -15.85
N SER A 251 -19.59 3.60 -14.78
CA SER A 251 -19.02 4.20 -13.57
C SER A 251 -18.18 3.24 -12.69
N THR A 252 -17.66 2.14 -13.26
CA THR A 252 -17.05 1.00 -12.52
C THR A 252 -15.54 0.92 -12.60
N LYS A 253 -14.87 1.79 -13.36
CA LYS A 253 -13.40 1.81 -13.46
C LYS A 253 -12.80 2.26 -12.12
N LEU A 254 -11.88 1.47 -11.57
CA LEU A 254 -11.24 1.75 -10.28
C LEU A 254 -9.78 2.20 -10.41
N VAL A 255 -9.10 1.80 -11.49
CA VAL A 255 -7.70 2.16 -11.75
C VAL A 255 -7.49 2.35 -13.25
N GLU A 256 -6.45 3.07 -13.63
CA GLU A 256 -5.95 3.13 -15.00
C GLU A 256 -4.55 2.49 -15.08
N PHE A 257 -4.30 1.66 -16.10
CA PHE A 257 -2.97 1.12 -16.37
C PHE A 257 -2.31 1.93 -17.48
N ILE A 258 -1.07 2.38 -17.26
CA ILE A 258 -0.35 3.16 -18.26
C ILE A 258 0.83 2.38 -18.85
N GLY A 259 1.28 2.81 -20.03
CA GLY A 259 2.48 2.31 -20.69
C GLY A 259 2.49 0.80 -20.89
N VAL A 260 3.62 0.17 -20.54
CA VAL A 260 3.87 -1.27 -20.76
C VAL A 260 2.89 -2.15 -19.96
N TRP A 261 2.37 -1.67 -18.83
CA TRP A 261 1.48 -2.45 -17.98
C TRP A 261 0.09 -2.66 -18.59
N ASN A 262 -0.45 -1.66 -19.28
CA ASN A 262 -1.71 -1.82 -20.01
C ASN A 262 -1.60 -2.97 -21.03
N ASN A 263 -0.53 -2.97 -21.84
CA ASN A 263 -0.28 -3.98 -22.85
C ASN A 263 -0.01 -5.36 -22.23
N ARG A 264 0.82 -5.44 -21.19
CA ARG A 264 1.12 -6.70 -20.49
C ARG A 264 -0.14 -7.36 -19.94
N ILE A 265 -0.99 -6.58 -19.26
CA ILE A 265 -2.21 -7.13 -18.65
C ILE A 265 -3.24 -7.49 -19.73
N ARG A 266 -3.43 -6.65 -20.75
CA ARG A 266 -4.29 -6.97 -21.90
C ARG A 266 -3.87 -8.27 -22.58
N ASN A 267 -2.58 -8.46 -22.81
CA ASN A 267 -2.02 -9.70 -23.38
C ASN A 267 -2.26 -10.91 -22.47
N ALA A 268 -2.07 -10.76 -21.15
CA ALA A 268 -2.31 -11.84 -20.19
C ALA A 268 -3.80 -12.24 -20.12
N LEU A 269 -4.72 -11.26 -20.15
CA LEU A 269 -6.17 -11.49 -20.12
C LEU A 269 -6.68 -12.12 -21.42
N THR A 270 -6.15 -11.71 -22.57
CA THR A 270 -6.54 -12.25 -23.89
C THR A 270 -5.99 -13.65 -24.13
N LYS A 271 -4.72 -13.92 -23.82
CA LYS A 271 -4.15 -15.29 -23.89
C LYS A 271 -4.93 -16.30 -23.06
N LYS A 272 -5.43 -15.87 -21.90
CA LYS A 272 -6.26 -16.72 -21.05
C LYS A 272 -7.63 -17.02 -21.66
N LYS A 273 -8.23 -16.08 -22.40
CA LYS A 273 -9.45 -16.35 -23.18
C LYS A 273 -9.19 -17.38 -24.28
N VAL A 274 -8.10 -17.24 -25.05
CA VAL A 274 -7.77 -18.18 -26.13
C VAL A 274 -7.50 -19.60 -25.60
N SER A 275 -6.80 -19.74 -24.48
CA SER A 275 -6.58 -21.04 -23.83
C SER A 275 -7.85 -21.71 -23.30
N SER A 276 -8.95 -20.97 -23.10
CA SER A 276 -10.26 -21.54 -22.74
C SER A 276 -11.15 -21.87 -23.95
N TYR A 277 -10.67 -21.64 -25.18
CA TYR A 277 -11.36 -21.98 -26.43
C TYR A 277 -10.66 -23.06 -27.26
N VAL A 278 -9.57 -23.67 -26.77
CA VAL A 278 -8.96 -24.84 -27.41
C VAL A 278 -9.27 -26.06 -26.56
N ILE A 279 -10.49 -26.56 -26.73
CA ILE A 279 -10.83 -27.97 -26.58
C ILE A 279 -11.31 -28.41 -27.96
N TYR A 280 -10.44 -29.10 -28.68
CA TYR A 280 -10.81 -30.13 -29.65
C TYR A 280 -9.93 -31.34 -29.35
#